data_AF-A0A916VPU9-F1
#
_entry.id   AF-A0A916VPU9-F1
#
_cell.length_a   1.000
_cell.length_b   1.000
_cell.length_c   1.000
_cell.angle_alpha   90.00
_cell.angle_beta   90.00
_cell.angle_gamma   90.00
#
_symmetry.space_group_name_H-M   'P 1'
#
loop_
_entity.id
_entity.type
_entity.pdbx_description
1 polymer ?
#
loop_
_entity_poly.entity_id
_entity_poly.type
_entity_poly.pdbx_seq_one_letter_code
_entity_poly.pdbx_strand_id
1 'polypeptide(L)'
;MVNIPETVKTVIEDQKGKRAISKKLDNLPEDTSAKKLPPAIAKSMKESFKGDFKKIMLHTGGNIKNVGKSIKAKVFTVDNNMYFVKAGDAKNAGLIAHELTHVVQQNGGILPKTTKGKALVSK
;
A
#
# COMPACT_ATOMS: atom_id res chain seq x y z
N MET A 1 10.92 15.71 15.55
CA MET A 1 9.66 15.70 14.78
C MET A 1 9.91 14.92 13.49
N VAL A 2 9.09 13.92 13.15
CA VAL A 2 9.26 13.18 11.88
C VAL A 2 8.72 14.04 10.75
N ASN A 3 9.57 14.44 9.80
CA ASN A 3 9.17 15.19 8.62
C ASN A 3 8.57 14.22 7.58
N ILE A 4 7.24 14.03 7.62
CA ILE A 4 6.52 13.08 6.75
C ILE A 4 6.78 13.37 5.25
N PRO A 5 6.69 14.61 4.75
CA PRO A 5 7.00 14.92 3.35
C PRO A 5 8.40 14.48 2.90
N GLU A 6 9.42 14.72 3.71
CA GLU A 6 10.80 14.35 3.39
C GLU A 6 10.99 12.84 3.42
N THR A 7 10.40 12.18 4.42
CA THR A 7 10.40 10.70 4.51
C THR A 7 9.78 10.07 3.27
N VAL A 8 8.62 10.58 2.82
CA VAL A 8 7.93 10.09 1.61
C VAL A 8 8.81 10.28 0.38
N LYS A 9 9.41 11.47 0.19
CA LYS A 9 10.29 11.75 -0.95
C LYS A 9 11.50 10.81 -0.98
N THR A 10 12.18 10.64 0.13
CA THR A 10 13.33 9.72 0.24
C THR A 10 12.95 8.29 -0.11
N VAL A 11 11.80 7.82 0.39
CA VAL A 11 11.32 6.46 0.09
C VAL A 11 10.98 6.29 -1.39
N ILE A 12 10.38 7.31 -2.02
CA ILE A 12 10.04 7.28 -3.45
C ILE A 12 11.30 7.15 -4.30
N GLU A 13 12.34 7.92 -3.98
CA GLU A 13 13.62 7.84 -4.70
C GLU A 13 14.28 6.46 -4.50
N ASP A 14 14.27 5.88 -3.28
CA ASP A 14 14.82 4.53 -3.04
C ASP A 14 14.04 3.42 -3.76
N GLN A 15 12.74 3.60 -3.96
CA GLN A 15 11.90 2.64 -4.68
C GLN A 15 11.91 2.82 -6.20
N LYS A 16 12.59 3.84 -6.72
CA LYS A 16 12.64 4.10 -8.16
C LYS A 16 13.22 2.89 -8.91
N GLY A 17 12.49 2.42 -9.91
CA GLY A 17 12.83 1.22 -10.70
C GLY A 17 12.46 -0.13 -10.07
N LYS A 18 12.17 -0.18 -8.76
CA LYS A 18 11.67 -1.38 -8.08
C LYS A 18 10.16 -1.53 -8.29
N ARG A 19 9.67 -2.76 -8.48
CA ARG A 19 8.26 -3.04 -8.79
C ARG A 19 7.68 -4.05 -7.80
N ALA A 20 6.41 -3.87 -7.46
CA ALA A 20 5.66 -4.89 -6.73
C ALA A 20 5.47 -6.14 -7.59
N ILE A 21 5.29 -7.27 -6.90
CA ILE A 21 5.01 -8.57 -7.50
C ILE A 21 3.51 -8.83 -7.38
N SER A 22 2.84 -9.15 -8.48
CA SER A 22 1.46 -9.62 -8.43
C SER A 22 1.41 -11.09 -7.99
N LYS A 23 0.67 -11.39 -6.92
CA LYS A 23 0.36 -12.75 -6.49
C LYS A 23 -1.13 -13.03 -6.66
N LYS A 24 -1.47 -14.28 -6.98
CA LYS A 24 -2.86 -14.73 -6.97
C LYS A 24 -3.40 -14.64 -5.54
N LEU A 25 -4.62 -14.11 -5.42
CA LEU A 25 -5.34 -13.99 -4.17
C LEU A 25 -6.69 -14.69 -4.33
N ASP A 26 -6.90 -15.76 -3.57
CA ASP A 26 -8.14 -16.54 -3.67
C ASP A 26 -9.32 -15.84 -3.00
N ASN A 27 -9.10 -15.23 -1.82
CA ASN A 27 -10.13 -14.48 -1.09
C ASN A 27 -9.57 -13.16 -0.55
N LEU A 28 -10.41 -12.12 -0.54
CA LEU A 28 -10.11 -10.86 0.13
C LEU A 28 -10.16 -11.03 1.65
N PRO A 29 -9.41 -10.22 2.40
CA PRO A 29 -9.56 -10.20 3.85
C PRO A 29 -10.94 -9.73 4.29
N GLU A 30 -11.46 -10.37 5.32
CA GLU A 30 -12.77 -10.14 5.93
C GLU A 30 -12.61 -9.66 7.38
N ASP A 31 -13.67 -9.04 7.90
CA ASP A 31 -13.72 -8.50 9.27
C ASP A 31 -12.59 -7.51 9.58
N THR A 32 -12.22 -6.70 8.58
CA THR A 32 -11.10 -5.76 8.69
C THR A 32 -11.57 -4.37 9.11
N SER A 33 -10.73 -3.69 9.89
CA SER A 33 -10.92 -2.28 10.22
C SER A 33 -10.20 -1.41 9.20
N ALA A 34 -10.97 -0.60 8.45
CA ALA A 34 -10.46 0.31 7.43
C ALA A 34 -10.28 1.73 7.97
N LYS A 35 -9.15 2.37 7.62
CA LYS A 35 -8.87 3.77 7.93
C LYS A 35 -8.34 4.48 6.69
N LYS A 36 -8.75 5.73 6.47
CA LYS A 36 -8.25 6.54 5.36
C LYS A 36 -6.75 6.77 5.49
N LEU A 37 -6.07 6.85 4.34
CA LEU A 37 -4.67 7.25 4.27
C LEU A 37 -4.47 8.61 4.97
N PRO A 38 -3.45 8.76 5.84
CA PRO A 38 -3.15 10.04 6.48
C PRO A 38 -2.96 11.16 5.45
N PRO A 39 -3.56 12.34 5.67
CA PRO A 39 -3.60 13.41 4.66
C PRO A 39 -2.21 13.92 4.27
N ALA A 40 -1.24 13.91 5.21
CA ALA A 40 0.14 14.30 4.94
C ALA A 40 0.81 13.35 3.93
N ILE A 41 0.65 12.03 4.11
CA ILE A 41 1.19 11.02 3.18
C ILE A 41 0.49 11.12 1.83
N ALA A 42 -0.85 11.22 1.84
CA ALA A 42 -1.64 11.35 0.61
C ALA A 42 -1.23 12.58 -0.22
N LYS A 43 -0.96 13.71 0.44
CA LYS A 43 -0.51 14.94 -0.22
C LYS A 43 0.88 14.74 -0.84
N SER A 44 1.85 14.24 -0.08
CA SER A 44 3.21 14.03 -0.59
C SER A 44 3.27 13.03 -1.74
N MET A 45 2.51 11.93 -1.65
CA MET A 45 2.40 10.97 -2.76
C MET A 45 1.77 11.61 -4.01
N LYS A 46 0.76 12.47 -3.85
CA LYS A 46 0.14 13.21 -4.95
C LYS A 46 1.09 14.23 -5.61
N GLU A 47 1.99 14.83 -4.85
CA GLU A 47 2.99 15.76 -5.40
C GLU A 47 4.02 15.03 -6.26
N SER A 48 4.40 13.80 -5.87
CA SER A 48 5.34 12.97 -6.62
C SER A 48 4.71 12.18 -7.77
N PHE A 49 3.44 11.78 -7.63
CA PHE A 49 2.70 11.00 -8.61
C PHE A 49 1.37 11.67 -8.94
N LYS A 50 1.01 11.76 -10.23
CA LYS A 50 -0.25 12.38 -10.69
C LYS A 50 -1.49 11.49 -10.46
N GLY A 51 -1.61 10.86 -9.29
CA GLY A 51 -2.68 9.93 -8.90
C GLY A 51 -3.60 10.44 -7.78
N ASP A 52 -4.78 9.82 -7.64
CA ASP A 52 -5.72 10.13 -6.56
C ASP A 52 -5.56 9.17 -5.37
N PHE A 53 -4.73 9.55 -4.40
CA PHE A 53 -4.47 8.76 -3.20
C PHE A 53 -5.56 8.88 -2.12
N LYS A 54 -6.62 9.67 -2.36
CA LYS A 54 -7.71 9.86 -1.39
C LYS A 54 -8.61 8.62 -1.26
N LYS A 55 -8.60 7.78 -2.29
CA LYS A 55 -9.34 6.50 -2.32
C LYS A 55 -8.62 5.38 -1.56
N ILE A 56 -7.37 5.61 -1.12
CA ILE A 56 -6.59 4.59 -0.43
C ILE A 56 -7.13 4.36 0.99
N MET A 57 -7.44 3.10 1.27
CA MET A 57 -7.84 2.60 2.58
C MET A 57 -6.76 1.70 3.17
N LEU A 58 -6.43 1.92 4.44
CA LEU A 58 -5.53 1.10 5.23
C LEU A 58 -6.37 0.15 6.09
N HIS A 59 -6.24 -1.15 5.85
CA HIS A 59 -6.95 -2.21 6.54
C HIS A 59 -6.04 -2.90 7.54
N THR A 60 -6.57 -3.13 8.74
CA THR A 60 -5.91 -3.85 9.84
C THR A 60 -6.90 -4.78 10.52
N GLY A 61 -6.41 -5.80 11.25
CA GLY A 61 -7.27 -6.73 11.98
C GLY A 61 -7.87 -7.84 11.12
N GLY A 62 -8.95 -8.45 11.60
CA GLY A 62 -9.67 -9.54 10.92
C GLY A 62 -8.78 -10.73 10.56
N ASN A 63 -9.07 -11.35 9.41
CA ASN A 63 -8.32 -12.50 8.90
C ASN A 63 -7.08 -12.12 8.04
N ILE A 64 -6.68 -10.84 7.97
CA ILE A 64 -5.55 -10.36 7.14
C ILE A 64 -4.28 -11.17 7.38
N LYS A 65 -4.01 -11.58 8.63
CA LYS A 65 -2.83 -12.39 8.98
C LYS A 65 -2.82 -13.75 8.29
N ASN A 66 -3.98 -14.38 8.10
CA ASN A 66 -4.08 -15.67 7.42
C ASN A 66 -3.87 -15.49 5.91
N VAL A 67 -4.52 -14.48 5.32
CA VAL A 67 -4.37 -14.13 3.90
C VAL A 67 -2.92 -13.76 3.58
N GLY A 68 -2.33 -12.87 4.36
CA GLY A 68 -0.93 -12.44 4.22
C GLY A 68 0.07 -13.59 4.32
N LYS A 69 -0.19 -14.59 5.20
CA LYS A 69 0.63 -15.81 5.27
C LYS A 69 0.57 -16.63 3.98
N SER A 70 -0.63 -16.81 3.41
CA SER A 70 -0.82 -17.57 2.17
C SER A 70 0.00 -16.99 1.02
N ILE A 71 -0.01 -15.66 0.89
CA ILE A 71 0.76 -14.95 -0.14
C ILE A 71 2.17 -14.54 0.32
N LYS A 72 2.62 -14.96 1.50
CA LYS A 72 3.92 -14.61 2.11
C LYS A 72 4.21 -13.10 2.07
N ALA A 73 3.26 -12.29 2.52
CA ALA A 73 3.32 -10.83 2.53
C ALA A 73 3.10 -10.27 3.94
N LYS A 74 3.86 -9.24 4.32
CA LYS A 74 3.60 -8.46 5.55
C LYS A 74 2.53 -7.38 5.31
N VAL A 75 2.50 -6.88 4.09
CA VAL A 75 1.54 -5.91 3.59
C VAL A 75 1.28 -6.23 2.14
N PHE A 76 0.04 -6.07 1.71
CA PHE A 76 -0.34 -6.30 0.33
C PHE A 76 -1.45 -5.35 -0.06
N THR A 77 -1.50 -5.00 -1.33
CA THR A 77 -2.48 -4.06 -1.86
C THR A 77 -3.40 -4.76 -2.84
N VAL A 78 -4.70 -4.58 -2.69
CA VAL A 78 -5.70 -4.97 -3.67
C VAL A 78 -6.51 -3.73 -4.00
N ASP A 79 -6.42 -3.29 -5.25
CA ASP A 79 -7.07 -2.08 -5.74
C ASP A 79 -6.60 -0.86 -4.94
N ASN A 80 -7.51 -0.19 -4.23
CA ASN A 80 -7.20 0.96 -3.38
C ASN A 80 -7.07 0.56 -1.90
N ASN A 81 -7.01 -0.74 -1.59
CA ASN A 81 -7.01 -1.23 -0.21
C ASN A 81 -5.65 -1.84 0.12
N MET A 82 -4.99 -1.29 1.14
CA MET A 82 -3.73 -1.80 1.66
C MET A 82 -4.00 -2.58 2.94
N TYR A 83 -3.64 -3.85 2.97
CA TYR A 83 -3.88 -4.72 4.12
C TYR A 83 -2.57 -4.96 4.87
N PHE A 84 -2.54 -4.61 6.15
CA PHE A 84 -1.36 -4.74 7.00
C PHE A 84 -1.54 -5.92 7.96
N VAL A 85 -0.61 -6.87 7.90
CA VAL A 85 -0.60 -8.04 8.80
C VAL A 85 -0.36 -7.62 10.26
N LYS A 86 0.38 -6.54 10.49
CA LYS A 86 0.55 -5.93 11.82
C LYS A 86 -0.09 -4.55 11.83
N ALA A 87 -0.95 -4.28 12.81
CA ALA A 87 -1.63 -2.99 12.91
C ALA A 87 -0.67 -1.79 13.14
N GLY A 88 0.49 -2.02 13.77
CA GLY A 88 1.51 -0.99 13.98
C GLY A 88 2.13 -0.49 12.67
N ASP A 89 2.22 -1.36 11.65
CA ASP A 89 2.79 -1.04 10.35
C ASP A 89 1.92 -0.03 9.58
N ALA A 90 0.60 -0.06 9.79
CA ALA A 90 -0.34 0.91 9.22
C ALA A 90 -0.21 2.35 9.80
N LYS A 91 0.68 2.56 10.78
CA LYS A 91 1.05 3.89 11.31
C LYS A 91 2.42 4.37 10.82
N ASN A 92 3.20 3.51 10.17
CA ASN A 92 4.54 3.83 9.71
C ASN A 92 4.48 4.53 8.35
N ALA A 93 4.71 5.84 8.34
CA ALA A 93 4.63 6.65 7.12
C ALA A 93 5.61 6.18 6.02
N GLY A 94 6.82 5.78 6.40
CA GLY A 94 7.82 5.30 5.45
C GLY A 94 7.39 3.99 4.79
N LEU A 95 6.86 3.05 5.57
CA LEU A 95 6.34 1.79 5.04
C LEU A 95 5.13 2.01 4.13
N ILE A 96 4.18 2.87 4.52
CA ILE A 96 3.02 3.18 3.68
C ILE A 96 3.46 3.79 2.35
N ALA A 97 4.42 4.72 2.37
CA ALA A 97 4.97 5.34 1.17
C ALA A 97 5.69 4.32 0.27
N HIS A 98 6.45 3.39 0.88
CA HIS A 98 7.16 2.32 0.18
C HIS A 98 6.19 1.46 -0.63
N GLU A 99 5.15 0.95 0.05
CA GLU A 99 4.14 0.11 -0.58
C GLU A 99 3.35 0.85 -1.66
N LEU A 100 2.93 2.09 -1.40
CA LEU A 100 2.18 2.88 -2.40
C LEU A 100 3.03 3.19 -3.63
N THR A 101 4.32 3.42 -3.46
CA THR A 101 5.22 3.71 -4.57
C THR A 101 5.27 2.53 -5.54
N HIS A 102 5.39 1.30 -5.02
CA HIS A 102 5.35 0.11 -5.86
C HIS A 102 4.00 -0.11 -6.55
N VAL A 103 2.89 0.16 -5.86
CA VAL A 103 1.54 0.05 -6.44
C VAL A 103 1.37 1.00 -7.63
N VAL A 104 1.85 2.23 -7.50
CA VAL A 104 1.78 3.24 -8.56
C VAL A 104 2.75 2.93 -9.70
N GLN A 105 3.98 2.53 -9.39
CA GLN A 105 4.98 2.18 -10.41
C GLN A 105 4.60 0.95 -11.23
N GLN A 106 3.99 -0.07 -10.61
CA GLN A 106 3.56 -1.28 -11.31
C GLN A 106 2.51 -0.97 -12.39
N ASN A 107 1.65 0.01 -12.14
CA ASN A 107 0.55 0.37 -13.03
C ASN A 107 0.90 1.55 -13.97
N GLY A 108 2.20 1.76 -14.22
CA GLY A 108 2.66 2.79 -15.15
C GLY A 108 2.48 4.22 -14.66
N GLY A 109 2.48 4.45 -13.34
CA GLY A 109 2.35 5.77 -12.73
C GLY A 109 0.92 6.16 -12.33
N ILE A 110 -0.04 5.22 -12.44
CA ILE A 110 -1.45 5.42 -12.08
C ILE A 110 -1.84 4.37 -11.05
N LEU A 111 -2.84 4.60 -10.20
CA LEU A 111 -3.34 3.57 -9.29
C LEU A 111 -4.06 2.44 -10.08
N PRO A 112 -4.03 1.18 -9.60
CA PRO A 112 -4.61 0.05 -10.32
C PRO A 112 -6.11 0.24 -10.54
N LYS A 113 -6.57 -0.09 -11.75
CA LYS A 113 -7.99 -0.31 -12.04
C LYS A 113 -8.29 -1.78 -11.73
N THR A 114 -8.98 -2.04 -10.62
CA THR A 114 -9.53 -3.34 -10.18
C THR A 114 -8.79 -4.60 -10.66
N THR A 115 -7.89 -5.13 -9.84
CA THR A 115 -7.27 -6.45 -9.99
C THR A 115 -8.11 -7.51 -9.27
N LYS A 116 -9.23 -7.94 -9.87
CA LYS A 116 -9.98 -9.10 -9.36
C LYS A 116 -9.05 -10.32 -9.24
N GLY A 117 -8.89 -10.85 -8.02
CA GLY A 117 -8.14 -12.07 -7.73
C GLY A 117 -6.61 -11.93 -7.71
N LYS A 118 -6.05 -10.71 -7.66
CA LYS A 118 -4.60 -10.50 -7.50
C LYS A 118 -4.31 -9.49 -6.39
N ALA A 119 -3.28 -9.80 -5.60
CA ALA A 119 -2.69 -8.90 -4.62
C ALA A 119 -1.31 -8.43 -5.10
N LEU A 120 -1.04 -7.14 -4.94
CA LEU A 120 0.29 -6.59 -5.14
C LEU A 120 1.05 -6.73 -3.83
N VAL A 121 2.21 -7.37 -3.91
CA VAL A 121 3.09 -7.64 -2.78
C VAL A 121 4.45 -7.02 -3.07
N SER A 122 4.87 -6.11 -2.21
CA SER A 122 6.24 -5.57 -2.24
C SER A 122 7.17 -6.52 -1.47
N LYS A 123 8.43 -6.63 -1.90
CA LYS A 123 9.43 -7.54 -1.32
C LYS A 123 10.61 -6.77 -0.77
#